data_AF-A0A559LY55-F1
#
_entry.id   AF-A0A559LY55-F1
#
_cell.length_a   1.000
_cell.length_b   1.000
_cell.length_c   1.000
_cell.angle_alpha   90.00
_cell.angle_beta   90.00
_cell.angle_gamma   90.00
#
_symmetry.space_group_name_H-M   'P 1'
#
loop_
_entity.id
_entity.type
_entity.pdbx_description
1 polymer ?
#
loop_
_entity_poly.entity_id
_entity_poly.type
_entity_poly.pdbx_seq_one_letter_code
_entity_poly.pdbx_strand_id
1 'polypeptide(L)'
;RFYGFTENRRELEMDMREMVDKVKAGEPLYGTSTLTPYMQGMASRNSRYTGVFLHVIPWFNFVNHNQHGVDTAKYYQAAERELEEERKKNEG
;
A
#
# COMPACT_ATOMS: atom_id res chain seq x y z
N ARG A 1 10.53 10.53 -0.38
CA ARG A 1 9.53 10.16 0.67
C ARG A 1 9.10 8.70 0.58
N PHE A 2 8.42 8.23 -0.47
CA PHE A 2 8.00 6.81 -0.56
C PHE A 2 9.16 5.79 -0.55
N TYR A 3 10.32 6.13 -1.11
CA TYR A 3 11.53 5.29 -1.01
C TYR A 3 12.26 5.39 0.34
N GLY A 4 11.81 6.24 1.27
CA GLY A 4 12.50 6.49 2.53
C GLY A 4 13.82 7.28 2.42
N PHE A 5 14.18 7.79 1.24
CA PHE A 5 15.41 8.59 1.06
C PHE A 5 15.39 9.94 1.79
N THR A 6 14.21 10.39 2.20
CA THR A 6 13.99 11.63 2.94
C THR A 6 12.92 11.41 4.00
N GLU A 7 12.87 12.29 5.02
CA GLU A 7 11.82 12.28 6.06
C GLU A 7 10.42 12.12 5.45
N ASN A 8 9.63 11.23 6.04
CA ASN A 8 8.35 10.77 5.51
C ASN A 8 7.36 10.31 6.60
N ARG A 9 7.49 10.73 7.86
CA ARG A 9 6.62 10.30 8.96
C ARG A 9 5.16 10.58 8.68
N ARG A 10 4.87 11.78 8.16
CA ARG A 10 3.51 12.18 7.76
C ARG A 10 2.91 11.22 6.73
N GLU A 11 3.68 10.83 5.72
CA GLU A 11 3.24 9.88 4.69
C GLU A 11 3.08 8.45 5.25
N LEU A 12 3.91 8.03 6.20
CA LEU A 12 3.77 6.72 6.88
C LEU A 12 2.50 6.64 7.73
N GLU A 13 2.16 7.72 8.45
CA GLU A 13 0.93 7.81 9.23
C GLU A 13 -0.31 7.78 8.33
N MET A 14 -0.26 8.50 7.21
CA MET A 14 -1.32 8.48 6.20
C MET A 14 -1.48 7.09 5.56
N ASP A 15 -0.38 6.44 5.16
CA ASP A 15 -0.39 5.08 4.61
C ASP A 15 -1.00 4.07 5.60
N MET A 16 -0.61 4.14 6.88
CA MET A 16 -1.18 3.25 7.90
C MET A 16 -2.70 3.46 8.01
N ARG A 17 -3.16 4.70 8.12
CA ARG A 17 -4.58 5.03 8.22
C ARG A 17 -5.37 4.52 7.01
N GLU A 18 -4.94 4.88 5.80
CA GLU A 18 -5.66 4.51 4.57
C GLU A 18 -5.71 2.98 4.36
N MET A 19 -4.62 2.28 4.67
CA MET A 19 -4.57 0.83 4.52
C MET A 19 -5.39 0.10 5.58
N VAL A 20 -5.40 0.58 6.82
CA VAL A 20 -6.27 0.04 7.88
C VAL A 20 -7.74 0.25 7.54
N ASP A 21 -8.11 1.44 7.06
CA ASP A 21 -9.48 1.75 6.63
C ASP A 21 -9.94 0.79 5.51
N LYS A 22 -9.07 0.52 4.52
CA LYS A 22 -9.33 -0.49 3.47
C LYS A 22 -9.51 -1.90 4.05
N VAL A 23 -8.66 -2.32 4.99
CA VAL A 23 -8.80 -3.64 5.62
C VAL A 23 -10.13 -3.76 6.35
N LYS A 24 -10.51 -2.74 7.14
CA LYS A 24 -11.80 -2.69 7.84
C LYS A 24 -12.98 -2.74 6.87
N ALA A 25 -12.84 -2.12 5.69
CA ALA A 25 -13.83 -2.16 4.62
C ALA A 25 -13.83 -3.46 3.78
N GLY A 26 -12.86 -4.37 4.00
CA GLY A 26 -12.69 -5.58 3.20
C GLY A 26 -12.17 -5.33 1.77
N GLU A 27 -11.55 -4.18 1.54
CA GLU A 27 -11.01 -3.78 0.25
C GLU A 27 -9.56 -4.25 0.03
N PRO A 28 -9.13 -4.48 -1.22
CA PRO A 28 -7.74 -4.79 -1.52
C PRO A 28 -6.84 -3.57 -1.25
N LEU A 29 -5.73 -3.78 -0.52
CA LEU A 29 -4.77 -2.74 -0.14
C LEU A 29 -4.29 -1.89 -1.33
N TYR A 30 -3.92 -2.56 -2.43
CA TYR A 30 -3.33 -1.95 -3.62
C TYR A 30 -4.28 -1.89 -4.82
N GLY A 31 -5.59 -1.95 -4.58
CA GLY A 31 -6.62 -1.90 -5.61
C GLY A 31 -6.75 -3.18 -6.44
N THR A 32 -7.55 -3.12 -7.49
CA THR A 32 -7.80 -4.24 -8.42
C THR A 32 -7.18 -3.96 -9.78
N SER A 33 -6.84 -5.02 -10.51
CA SER A 33 -6.20 -4.92 -11.83
C SER A 33 -6.89 -5.88 -12.79
N THR A 34 -7.08 -5.43 -14.04
CA THR A 34 -7.60 -6.26 -15.13
C THR A 34 -6.52 -7.15 -15.75
N LEU A 35 -5.24 -6.93 -15.39
CA LEU A 35 -4.11 -7.70 -15.89
C LEU A 35 -3.96 -9.01 -15.14
N THR A 36 -3.44 -10.02 -15.85
CA THR A 36 -3.08 -11.30 -15.23
C THR A 36 -1.97 -11.12 -14.18
N PRO A 37 -1.85 -12.00 -13.17
CA PRO A 37 -0.78 -11.91 -12.17
C PRO A 37 0.62 -11.88 -12.78
N TYR A 38 0.84 -12.60 -13.88
CA TYR A 38 2.11 -12.54 -14.63
C TYR A 38 2.37 -11.14 -15.19
N MET A 39 1.38 -10.52 -15.84
CA MET A 39 1.51 -9.17 -16.41
C MET A 39 1.67 -8.10 -15.32
N GLN A 40 1.00 -8.24 -14.18
CA GLN A 40 1.25 -7.38 -13.01
C GLN A 40 2.70 -7.51 -12.51
N GLY A 41 3.23 -8.75 -12.46
CA GLY A 41 4.63 -9.02 -12.15
C GLY A 41 5.60 -8.34 -13.14
N MET A 42 5.31 -8.39 -14.44
CA MET A 42 6.10 -7.68 -15.46
C MET A 42 6.01 -6.16 -15.30
N ALA A 43 4.80 -5.63 -15.09
CA ALA A 43 4.57 -4.20 -14.89
C ALA A 43 5.31 -3.66 -13.65
N SER A 44 5.26 -4.39 -12.53
CA SER A 44 5.99 -4.02 -11.30
C SER A 44 7.48 -3.96 -11.54
N ARG A 45 8.08 -4.93 -12.24
CA ARG A 45 9.52 -4.94 -12.54
C ARG A 45 9.95 -3.79 -13.45
N ASN A 46 9.15 -3.47 -14.47
CA ASN A 46 9.45 -2.39 -15.40
C ASN A 46 9.26 -0.99 -14.80
N SER A 47 8.38 -0.84 -13.82
CA SER A 47 8.10 0.46 -13.17
C SER A 47 8.82 0.64 -11.81
N ARG A 48 9.44 -0.41 -11.27
CA ARG A 48 10.18 -0.33 -10.00
C ARG A 48 11.42 0.57 -10.16
N TYR A 49 11.54 1.54 -9.26
CA TYR A 49 12.63 2.54 -9.20
C TYR A 49 12.75 3.49 -10.39
N THR A 50 11.83 3.48 -11.36
CA THR A 50 11.91 4.39 -12.52
C THR A 50 11.87 5.87 -12.14
N GLY A 51 11.29 6.21 -10.97
CA GLY A 51 11.34 7.56 -10.42
C GLY A 51 12.75 8.11 -10.18
N VAL A 52 13.77 7.25 -9.99
CA VAL A 52 15.18 7.67 -9.88
C VAL A 52 15.72 8.13 -11.25
N PHE A 53 15.17 7.60 -12.34
CA PHE A 53 15.62 7.85 -13.71
C PHE A 53 14.69 8.78 -14.50
N LEU A 54 13.85 9.54 -13.80
CA LEU A 54 12.81 10.39 -14.39
C LEU A 54 13.38 11.45 -15.35
N HIS A 55 14.62 11.90 -15.12
CA HIS A 55 15.31 12.88 -15.95
C HIS A 55 15.68 12.35 -17.34
N VAL A 56 15.59 11.04 -17.58
CA VAL A 56 15.84 10.43 -18.88
C VAL A 56 14.55 10.01 -19.55
N ILE A 57 13.67 9.29 -18.82
CA ILE A 57 12.39 8.81 -19.35
C ILE A 57 11.31 8.96 -18.27
N PRO A 58 10.17 9.61 -18.57
CA PRO A 58 9.03 9.67 -17.66
C PRO A 58 8.27 8.33 -17.68
N TRP A 59 8.71 7.39 -16.84
CA TRP A 59 8.08 6.08 -16.71
C TRP A 59 7.40 5.93 -15.35
N PHE A 60 6.07 5.83 -15.34
CA PHE A 60 5.26 5.77 -14.12
C PHE A 60 4.58 4.41 -13.97
N ASN A 61 4.20 4.08 -12.73
CA ASN A 61 3.38 2.91 -12.45
C ASN A 61 1.88 3.25 -12.61
N PHE A 62 1.18 2.51 -13.47
CA PHE A 62 -0.26 2.60 -13.68
C PHE A 62 -0.99 1.29 -13.38
N VAL A 63 -0.28 0.29 -12.87
CA VAL A 63 -0.81 -1.05 -12.66
C VAL A 63 -0.90 -1.32 -11.16
N ASN A 64 -2.12 -1.56 -10.69
CA ASN A 64 -2.37 -2.11 -9.37
C ASN A 64 -1.76 -3.52 -9.29
N HIS A 65 -0.84 -3.72 -8.34
CA HIS A 65 -0.09 -4.96 -8.19
C HIS A 65 0.34 -5.15 -6.72
N ASN A 66 0.60 -6.36 -6.25
CA ASN A 66 0.93 -6.60 -4.84
C ASN A 66 2.44 -6.52 -4.51
N GLN A 67 3.30 -6.22 -5.48
CA GLN A 67 4.76 -6.24 -5.33
C GLN A 67 5.35 -4.91 -4.83
N HIS A 68 4.87 -4.40 -3.68
CA HIS A 68 5.36 -3.14 -3.09
C HIS A 68 6.55 -3.30 -2.13
N GLY A 69 6.92 -4.54 -1.77
CA GLY A 69 8.10 -4.81 -0.95
C GLY A 69 7.94 -4.41 0.52
N VAL A 70 6.71 -4.40 1.01
CA VAL A 70 6.37 -4.15 2.42
C VAL A 70 5.66 -5.36 3.01
N ASP A 71 5.84 -5.58 4.32
CA ASP A 71 5.01 -6.53 5.05
C ASP A 71 3.62 -5.94 5.26
N THR A 72 2.62 -6.52 4.58
CA THR A 72 1.23 -6.06 4.66
C THR A 72 0.53 -6.53 5.94
N ALA A 73 1.09 -7.51 6.67
CA ALA A 73 0.49 -8.03 7.89
C ALA A 73 0.31 -6.93 8.96
N LYS A 74 1.19 -5.92 8.96
CA LYS A 74 1.10 -4.76 9.86
C LYS A 74 -0.24 -4.03 9.77
N TYR A 75 -0.86 -3.94 8.59
CA TYR A 75 -2.14 -3.24 8.41
C TYR A 75 -3.30 -4.08 8.96
N TYR A 76 -3.26 -5.40 8.74
CA TYR A 76 -4.27 -6.32 9.26
C TYR A 76 -4.24 -6.37 10.79
N GLN A 77 -3.04 -6.46 11.38
CA GLN A 77 -2.86 -6.44 12.83
C GLN A 77 -3.33 -5.12 13.46
N ALA A 78 -3.09 -3.99 12.79
CA ALA A 78 -3.58 -2.70 13.25
C ALA A 78 -5.12 -2.61 13.17
N ALA A 79 -5.72 -3.05 12.07
CA ALA A 79 -7.17 -3.09 11.89
C ALA A 79 -7.86 -3.97 12.94
N GLU A 80 -7.30 -5.16 13.23
CA GLU A 80 -7.81 -6.06 14.26
C GLU A 80 -7.83 -5.40 15.64
N ARG A 81 -6.76 -4.70 16.02
CA ARG A 81 -6.66 -3.98 17.30
C ARG A 81 -7.71 -2.87 17.40
N GLU A 82 -7.85 -2.06 16.34
CA GLU A 82 -8.82 -0.96 16.34
C GLU A 82 -10.27 -1.47 16.41
N LEU A 83 -10.61 -2.53 15.66
CA LEU A 83 -11.93 -3.14 15.72
C LEU A 83 -12.24 -3.73 17.10
N GLU A 84 -11.24 -4.33 17.76
CA GLU A 84 -11.38 -4.84 19.12
C GLU A 84 -11.63 -3.70 20.13
N GLU A 85 -10.92 -2.59 20.00
CA GLU A 85 -11.12 -1.39 20.82
C GLU A 85 -12.50 -0.76 20.61
N GLU A 86 -12.96 -0.65 19.37
CA GLU A 86 -14.31 -0.17 19.03
C GLU A 86 -15.39 -1.07 19.64
N ARG A 87 -15.23 -2.39 19.54
CA ARG A 87 -16.15 -3.35 20.17
C ARG A 87 -16.20 -3.15 21.68
N LYS A 88 -15.06 -3.07 22.36
CA LYS A 88 -14.99 -2.86 23.83
C LYS A 88 -15.66 -1.56 24.26
N LYS A 89 -15.51 -0.48 23.48
CA LYS A 89 -16.18 0.81 23.74
C LYS A 89 -17.70 0.75 23.58
N ASN A 90 -18.19 -0.09 22.68
CA ASN A 90 -19.63 -0.24 22.45
C ASN A 90 -20.29 -1.20 23.45
N GLU A 91 -19.52 -2.06 24.12
CA GLU A 91 -19.99 -3.03 25.12
C GLU A 91 -20.00 -2.49 26.57
N GLY A 92 -19.35 -1.35 26.85
CA GLY A 92 -19.28 -0.72 28.17
C GLY A 92 -20.20 0.49 28.31
#